data_AF-F9ZMK4-F1
#
_entry.id   AF-F9ZMK4-F1
#
_cell.length_a   1.000
_cell.length_b   1.000
_cell.length_c   1.000
_cell.angle_alpha   90.00
_cell.angle_beta   90.00
_cell.angle_gamma   90.00
#
_symmetry.space_group_name_H-M   'P 1'
#
loop_
_entity.id
_entity.type
_entity.pdbx_description
1 polymer ?
#
loop_
_entity_poly.entity_id
_entity_poly.type
_entity_poly.pdbx_seq_one_letter_code
_entity_poly.pdbx_strand_id
1 'polypeptide(L)' 'MIGYDNERGKGDHRHVGGGENEYTFTGVDQLIEDFIAEVEQWKNEH' A
#
# COMPACT_ATOMS: atom_id res chain seq x y z
N MET A 1 -5.10 0.25 9.17
CA MET A 1 -4.85 -1.02 8.46
C MET A 1 -3.97 -0.68 7.26
N ILE A 2 -2.93 -1.47 7.00
CA ILE A 2 -2.08 -1.35 5.80
C ILE A 2 -2.31 -2.60 4.97
N GLY A 3 -2.65 -2.42 3.70
CA GLY A 3 -2.90 -3.53 2.78
C GLY A 3 -2.85 -3.07 1.34
N TYR A 4 -2.44 -4.00 0.47
CA TYR A 4 -2.42 -3.82 -0.97
C TYR A 4 -3.37 -4.86 -1.55
N ASP A 5 -4.31 -4.43 -2.37
CA ASP A 5 -5.30 -5.31 -2.97
C ASP A 5 -5.50 -4.99 -4.46
N ASN A 6 -5.87 -6.03 -5.21
CA ASN A 6 -6.15 -5.93 -6.63
C ASN A 6 -7.65 -6.11 -6.84
N GLU A 7 -8.44 -5.08 -6.55
CA GLU A 7 -9.88 -5.11 -6.81
C GLU A 7 -10.15 -5.17 -8.32
N ARG A 8 -10.74 -6.27 -8.77
CA ARG A 8 -11.02 -6.55 -10.18
C ARG A 8 -11.90 -5.44 -10.77
N GLY A 9 -11.34 -4.66 -11.68
CA GLY A 9 -12.02 -3.57 -12.38
C GLY A 9 -11.61 -2.17 -11.95
N LYS A 10 -10.85 -2.04 -10.85
CA LYS A 10 -10.28 -0.75 -10.41
C LYS A 10 -8.76 -0.67 -10.59
N GLY A 11 -8.05 -1.80 -10.52
CA GLY A 11 -6.57 -1.84 -10.58
C GLY A 11 -5.96 -2.07 -9.20
N ASP A 12 -4.65 -1.88 -9.07
CA ASP A 12 -3.93 -2.06 -7.80
C ASP A 12 -4.24 -0.88 -6.86
N HIS A 13 -4.68 -1.17 -5.63
CA HIS A 13 -4.99 -0.17 -4.60
C HIS A 13 -4.14 -0.39 -3.36
N ARG A 14 -3.75 0.72 -2.73
CA ARG A 14 -3.16 0.71 -1.38
C ARG A 14 -4.16 1.28 -0.38
N HIS A 15 -4.26 0.61 0.76
CA HIS A 15 -5.07 1.03 1.88
C HIS A 15 -4.16 1.43 3.05
N VAL A 16 -4.18 2.69 3.45
CA VAL A 16 -3.38 3.20 4.58
C VAL A 16 -4.25 4.06 5.48
N GLY A 17 -4.27 3.76 6.78
CA GLY A 17 -4.91 4.62 7.78
C GLY A 17 -6.43 4.82 7.63
N GLY A 18 -7.11 3.98 6.84
CA GLY A 18 -8.54 4.12 6.54
C GLY A 18 -8.86 4.84 5.23
N GLY A 19 -7.83 5.28 4.47
CA GLY A 19 -7.96 5.81 3.12
C GLY A 19 -7.51 4.82 2.06
N GLU A 20 -8.23 4.78 0.93
CA GLU A 20 -7.88 4.02 -0.27
C GLU A 20 -7.27 4.98 -1.30
N ASN A 21 -6.10 4.64 -1.84
CA ASN A 21 -5.44 5.39 -2.90
C ASN A 21 -5.05 4.44 -4.03
N GLU A 22 -5.08 4.94 -5.26
CA GLU A 22 -4.54 4.21 -6.42
C GLU A 22 -3.06 3.89 -6.18
N TYR A 23 -2.68 2.65 -6.42
CA TYR A 23 -1.30 2.20 -6.39
C TYR A 23 -0.87 1.79 -7.80
N THR A 24 0.29 2.27 -8.25
CA THR A 24 0.83 1.85 -9.55
C THR A 24 1.83 0.73 -9.31
N PHE A 25 1.47 -0.50 -9.65
CA PHE A 25 2.40 -1.61 -9.58
C PHE A 25 3.51 -1.46 -10.62
N THR A 26 4.75 -1.30 -10.15
CA THR A 26 5.94 -1.17 -11.00
C THR A 26 6.84 -2.42 -10.95
N GLY A 27 6.69 -3.25 -9.93
CA GLY A 27 7.45 -4.48 -9.74
C GLY A 27 7.35 -4.99 -8.30
N VAL A 28 7.77 -6.23 -8.09
CA VAL A 28 7.71 -6.87 -6.76
C VAL A 28 8.66 -6.23 -5.77
N ASP A 29 9.86 -5.84 -6.21
CA ASP A 29 10.85 -5.20 -5.33
C ASP A 29 10.34 -3.85 -4.80
N GLN A 30 9.79 -3.00 -5.68
CA GLN A 30 9.19 -1.72 -5.29
C GLN A 30 7.98 -1.91 -4.37
N LEU A 31 7.15 -2.92 -4.64
CA LEU A 31 6.00 -3.25 -3.78
C LEU A 31 6.43 -3.58 -2.35
N ILE A 32 7.52 -4.34 -2.19
CA ILE A 32 8.05 -4.70 -0.87
C ILE A 32 8.62 -3.46 -0.16
N GLU A 33 9.39 -2.63 -0.86
CA GLU A 33 9.95 -1.40 -0.31
C GLU A 33 8.85 -0.43 0.16
N ASP A 34 7.84 -0.20 -0.69
CA ASP A 34 6.72 0.69 -0.40
C ASP A 34 5.92 0.19 0.82
N PHE A 35 5.64 -1.12 0.87
CA PHE A 35 4.91 -1.73 1.98
C PHE A 35 5.67 -1.60 3.31
N ILE A 36 6.98 -1.85 3.31
CA ILE A 36 7.81 -1.73 4.53
C ILE A 36 7.83 -0.28 4.99
N ALA A 37 8.06 0.68 4.09
CA ALA A 37 8.09 2.10 4.43
C ALA A 37 6.76 2.58 5.05
N GLU A 38 5.63 2.12 4.51
CA GLU A 38 4.31 2.45 5.05
C GLU A 38 4.07 1.82 6.44
N VAL A 39 4.52 0.59 6.67
CA VAL A 39 4.45 -0.06 8.00
C VAL A 39 5.32 0.68 9.01
N GLU A 40 6.53 1.09 8.62
CA GLU A 40 7.42 1.87 9.50
C GLU A 40 6.85 3.24 9.82
N GLN A 41 6.29 3.94 8.84
CA GLN A 41 5.62 5.22 9.07
C GLN A 41 4.45 5.06 10.05
N TRP A 42 3.57 4.08 9.84
CA TRP A 42 2.43 3.85 10.71
C TRP A 42 2.84 3.53 12.16
N LYS A 43 3.91 2.77 12.34
CA LYS A 43 4.49 2.46 13.66
C LYS A 43 5.09 3.67 14.39
N ASN A 44 5.54 4.69 13.66
CA ASN A 44 6.10 5.91 14.26
C ASN A 44 5.01 6.94 14.61
N GLU A 45 3.84 6.85 13.97
CA GLU A 45 2.70 7.75 14.20
C GLU A 45 1.74 7.27 15.32
N HIS A 46 1.94 6.07 15.87
CA HIS A 46 1.15 5.46 16.96
C HIS A 46 2.06 4.99 18.11
#